data_AF-A0A1V5RW33-F1
#
_entry.id   AF-A0A1V5RW33-F1
#
_cell.length_a   1.000
_cell.length_b   1.000
_cell.length_c   1.000
_cell.angle_alpha   90.00
_cell.angle_beta   90.00
_cell.angle_gamma   90.00
#
_symmetry.space_group_name_H-M   'P 1'
#
loop_
_entity.id
_entity.type
_entity.pdbx_description
1 polymer ?
#
loop_
_entity_poly.entity_id
_entity_poly.type
_entity_poly.pdbx_seq_one_letter_code
_entity_poly.pdbx_strand_id
1 'polypeptide(L)'
;MEELKLVSPIPPSVNHYLCPRIIYNHGKPMVIMYETPEAKKFKKSFKSYVVEEVSKQGFESNRDKKQHWRLKAQFYFDRIDRDCNNYWKLLLDAITETEKVWVDDNTVCESVAGIWYDKRNPRIELLISPVQYVGIFDSKEEKESFEDKCKSCKKYCNGKCRLLKESVEGRINPEIVNKDCTKFIER
;
A
#
# COMPACT_ATOMS: atom_id res chain seq x y z
N MET A 1 -8.97 12.50 10.38
CA MET A 1 -8.60 11.51 9.36
C MET A 1 -9.21 10.21 9.79
N GLU A 2 -9.95 9.55 8.90
CA GLU A 2 -10.49 8.22 9.21
C GLU A 2 -9.35 7.21 9.20
N GLU A 3 -9.23 6.47 10.30
CA GLU A 3 -8.23 5.43 10.49
C GLU A 3 -8.95 4.09 10.63
N LEU A 4 -8.51 3.08 9.90
CA LEU A 4 -8.99 1.71 10.05
C LEU A 4 -8.02 0.93 10.93
N LYS A 5 -8.56 0.36 12.02
CA LYS A 5 -7.81 -0.48 12.95
C LYS A 5 -8.15 -1.94 12.70
N LEU A 6 -7.16 -2.77 12.45
CA LEU A 6 -7.35 -4.21 12.26
C LEU A 6 -6.45 -4.98 13.21
N VAL A 7 -6.91 -6.14 13.67
CA VAL A 7 -6.10 -7.09 14.43
C VAL A 7 -6.08 -8.41 13.68
N SER A 8 -4.90 -8.83 13.27
CA SER A 8 -4.68 -10.08 12.54
C SER A 8 -3.99 -11.11 13.43
N PRO A 9 -4.38 -12.40 13.39
CA PRO A 9 -3.50 -13.45 13.89
C PRO A 9 -2.23 -13.53 13.03
N ILE A 10 -1.15 -14.15 13.55
CA ILE A 10 0.08 -14.32 12.77
C ILE A 10 -0.21 -15.18 11.52
N PRO A 11 -0.06 -14.65 10.29
CA PRO A 11 -0.27 -15.42 9.07
C PRO A 11 0.83 -16.48 8.87
N PRO A 12 0.64 -17.46 7.98
CA PRO A 12 1.74 -18.21 7.42
C PRO A 12 2.79 -17.27 6.80
N SER A 13 4.07 -17.51 7.10
CA SER A 13 5.18 -16.73 6.53
C SER A 13 5.26 -16.92 5.00
N VAL A 14 5.90 -15.99 4.29
CA VAL A 14 6.15 -16.07 2.84
C VAL A 14 6.87 -17.35 2.39
N ASN A 15 7.62 -18.00 3.29
CA ASN A 15 8.30 -19.27 2.99
C ASN A 15 7.37 -20.49 3.06
N HIS A 16 6.21 -20.35 3.69
CA HIS A 16 5.24 -21.42 3.95
C HIS A 16 3.88 -21.16 3.27
N TYR A 17 3.70 -20.02 2.59
CA TYR A 17 2.44 -19.71 1.92
C TYR A 17 2.37 -20.24 0.47
N LEU A 18 3.50 -20.39 -0.23
CA LEU A 18 3.53 -20.98 -1.58
C LEU A 18 4.26 -22.32 -1.57
N CYS A 19 3.71 -23.28 -2.30
CA CYS A 19 4.39 -24.52 -2.61
C CYS A 19 4.54 -24.69 -4.13
N PRO A 20 5.68 -25.20 -4.60
CA PRO A 20 5.84 -25.57 -6.00
C PRO A 20 5.07 -26.87 -6.30
N ARG A 21 4.42 -26.92 -7.46
CA ARG A 21 3.85 -28.13 -8.05
C ARG A 21 4.31 -28.23 -9.49
N ILE A 22 4.74 -29.42 -9.89
CA ILE A 22 5.07 -29.70 -11.28
C ILE A 22 3.77 -30.07 -12.00
N ILE A 23 3.50 -29.37 -13.10
CA ILE A 23 2.47 -29.72 -14.08
C ILE A 23 3.13 -30.00 -15.42
N TYR A 24 2.56 -30.91 -16.20
CA TYR A 24 3.04 -31.18 -17.54
C TYR A 24 2.15 -30.45 -18.54
N ASN A 25 2.73 -29.57 -19.35
CA ASN A 25 2.05 -28.90 -20.45
C ASN A 25 2.72 -29.28 -21.76
N HIS A 26 1.99 -29.88 -22.70
CA HIS A 26 2.52 -30.46 -23.94
C HIS A 26 3.77 -31.35 -23.72
N GLY A 27 3.76 -32.17 -22.67
CA GLY A 27 4.88 -33.06 -22.33
C GLY A 27 6.10 -32.38 -21.69
N LYS A 28 6.10 -31.05 -21.53
CA LYS A 28 7.17 -30.31 -20.84
C LYS A 28 6.79 -30.05 -19.37
N PRO A 29 7.66 -30.37 -18.41
CA PRO A 29 7.41 -30.04 -17.01
C PRO A 29 7.49 -28.52 -16.81
N MET A 30 6.49 -27.96 -16.16
CA MET A 30 6.45 -26.57 -15.71
C MET A 30 6.19 -26.54 -14.21
N VAL A 31 6.92 -25.67 -13.50
CA VAL A 31 6.70 -25.43 -12.08
C VAL A 31 5.65 -24.33 -11.95
N ILE A 32 4.54 -24.64 -11.28
CA ILE A 32 3.56 -23.64 -10.84
C ILE A 32 3.66 -23.48 -9.33
N MET A 33 3.50 -22.25 -8.85
CA MET A 33 3.36 -21.98 -7.42
C MET A 33 1.87 -21.96 -7.08
N TYR A 34 1.49 -22.63 -5.99
CA TYR A 34 0.12 -22.58 -5.47
C TYR A 34 0.13 -22.22 -3.99
N GLU A 35 -0.93 -21.53 -3.55
CA GLU A 35 -1.10 -21.20 -2.14
C GLU A 35 -1.41 -22.45 -1.31
N THR A 36 -0.78 -22.55 -0.14
CA THR A 36 -1.02 -23.63 0.81
C THR A 36 -2.45 -23.59 1.36
N PRO A 37 -3.02 -24.74 1.77
CA PRO A 37 -4.35 -24.76 2.38
C PRO A 37 -4.47 -23.86 3.62
N GLU A 38 -3.40 -23.74 4.39
CA GLU A 38 -3.32 -22.87 5.56
C GLU A 38 -3.41 -21.39 5.18
N ALA A 39 -2.63 -20.96 4.17
CA ALA A 39 -2.70 -19.60 3.64
C ALA A 39 -4.09 -19.27 3.10
N LYS A 40 -4.72 -20.19 2.36
CA LYS A 40 -6.09 -20.01 1.86
C LYS A 40 -7.11 -19.87 2.99
N LYS A 41 -6.99 -20.68 4.05
CA LYS A 41 -7.86 -20.62 5.22
C LYS A 41 -7.71 -19.27 5.93
N PHE A 42 -6.47 -18.84 6.18
CA PHE A 42 -6.17 -17.54 6.77
C PHE A 42 -6.75 -16.39 5.92
N LYS A 43 -6.46 -16.37 4.60
CA LYS A 43 -6.97 -15.33 3.69
C LYS A 43 -8.49 -15.25 3.75
N LYS A 44 -9.18 -16.39 3.69
CA LYS A 44 -10.65 -16.43 3.76
C LYS A 44 -11.18 -15.84 5.06
N SER A 45 -10.64 -16.25 6.22
CA SER A 45 -11.09 -15.73 7.52
C SER A 45 -10.76 -14.25 7.68
N PHE A 46 -9.56 -13.84 7.26
CA PHE A 46 -9.10 -12.46 7.43
C PHE A 46 -9.85 -11.50 6.51
N LYS A 47 -10.18 -11.89 5.28
CA LYS A 47 -11.05 -11.10 4.39
C LYS A 47 -12.42 -10.82 5.00
N SER A 48 -13.09 -11.84 5.53
CA SER A 48 -14.38 -11.67 6.20
C SER A 48 -14.25 -10.69 7.37
N TYR A 49 -13.22 -10.86 8.19
CA TYR A 49 -12.92 -9.94 9.30
C TYR A 49 -12.70 -8.50 8.83
N VAL A 50 -11.90 -8.28 7.78
CA VAL A 50 -11.63 -6.94 7.23
C VAL A 50 -12.92 -6.27 6.75
N VAL A 51 -13.77 -6.98 6.02
CA VAL A 51 -15.06 -6.45 5.53
C VAL A 51 -15.96 -6.05 6.70
N GLU A 52 -16.02 -6.87 7.75
CA GLU A 52 -16.77 -6.56 8.96
C GLU A 52 -16.21 -5.32 9.67
N GLU A 53 -14.90 -5.22 9.86
CA GLU A 53 -14.27 -4.10 10.56
C GLU A 53 -14.39 -2.78 9.79
N VAL A 54 -14.25 -2.81 8.46
CA VAL A 54 -14.52 -1.64 7.62
C VAL A 54 -15.96 -1.16 7.83
N SER A 55 -16.92 -2.08 7.87
CA SER A 55 -18.33 -1.74 8.07
C SER A 55 -18.61 -1.21 9.48
N LYS A 56 -18.03 -1.84 10.52
CA LYS A 56 -18.21 -1.44 11.92
C LYS A 56 -17.59 -0.08 12.23
N GLN A 57 -16.43 0.21 11.65
CA GLN A 57 -15.70 1.46 11.87
C GLN A 57 -16.17 2.58 10.94
N GLY A 58 -17.07 2.28 9.99
CA GLY A 58 -17.58 3.25 9.02
C GLY A 58 -16.48 3.81 8.11
N PHE A 59 -15.46 3.00 7.81
CA PHE A 59 -14.31 3.45 7.05
C PHE A 59 -14.66 3.60 5.56
N GLU A 60 -14.54 4.81 5.03
CA GLU A 60 -14.81 5.08 3.61
C GLU A 60 -13.50 5.18 2.81
N SER A 61 -13.27 4.17 1.95
CA SER A 61 -12.18 4.22 0.99
C SER A 61 -12.57 5.04 -0.24
N ASN A 62 -11.76 6.04 -0.59
CA ASN A 62 -11.82 6.61 -1.92
C ASN A 62 -11.29 5.54 -2.90
N ARG A 63 -12.09 5.16 -3.90
CA ARG A 63 -11.67 4.13 -4.88
C ARG A 63 -10.67 4.68 -5.90
N ASP A 64 -9.88 5.68 -5.52
CA ASP A 64 -8.86 6.27 -6.37
C ASP A 64 -7.65 5.33 -6.43
N LYS A 65 -7.32 4.87 -7.63
CA LYS A 65 -6.16 4.00 -7.88
C LYS A 65 -4.82 4.70 -7.61
N LYS A 66 -4.81 6.03 -7.48
CA LYS A 66 -3.61 6.82 -7.20
C LYS A 66 -3.48 7.22 -5.74
N GLN A 67 -4.50 6.99 -4.92
CA GLN A 67 -4.43 7.28 -3.49
C GLN A 67 -3.48 6.29 -2.83
N HIS A 68 -2.40 6.80 -2.24
CA HIS A 68 -1.53 5.97 -1.41
C HIS A 68 -2.08 5.83 0.00
N TRP A 69 -1.79 4.70 0.64
CA TRP A 69 -2.30 4.34 1.95
C TRP A 69 -1.14 4.08 2.89
N ARG A 70 -1.12 4.74 4.04
CA ARG A 70 -0.16 4.43 5.09
C ARG A 70 -0.67 3.25 5.88
N LEU A 71 0.16 2.23 6.03
CA LEU A 71 -0.12 1.09 6.90
C LEU A 71 1.00 0.98 7.94
N LYS A 72 0.64 1.12 9.21
CA LYS A 72 1.54 0.88 10.34
C LYS A 72 1.20 -0.45 10.98
N ALA A 73 2.17 -1.35 11.10
CA ALA A 73 1.99 -2.63 11.77
C ALA A 73 2.79 -2.72 13.06
N GLN A 74 2.15 -3.23 14.10
CA GLN A 74 2.75 -3.61 15.36
C GLN A 74 2.70 -5.14 15.47
N PHE A 75 3.86 -5.78 15.53
CA PHE A 75 3.97 -7.23 15.58
C PHE A 75 4.12 -7.70 17.02
N TYR A 76 3.35 -8.71 17.41
CA TYR A 76 3.45 -9.39 18.69
C TYR A 76 3.73 -10.88 18.40
N PHE A 77 5.00 -11.27 18.38
CA PHE A 77 5.40 -12.65 18.06
C PHE A 77 5.43 -13.55 19.29
N ASP A 78 5.30 -14.85 19.07
CA ASP A 78 5.45 -15.88 20.11
C ASP A 78 6.92 -16.13 20.50
N ARG A 79 7.88 -15.78 19.64
CA ARG A 79 9.33 -16.03 19.79
C ARG A 79 10.18 -14.94 19.13
N ILE A 80 11.45 -14.84 19.57
CA ILE A 80 12.36 -13.73 19.23
C ILE A 80 12.95 -13.76 17.81
N ASP A 81 13.04 -14.94 17.22
CA ASP A 81 13.70 -15.23 15.94
C ASP A 81 12.70 -15.28 14.77
N ARG A 82 11.61 -14.51 14.87
CA ARG A 82 10.65 -14.30 13.79
C ARG A 82 11.00 -13.04 13.01
N ASP A 83 10.98 -13.13 11.69
CA ASP A 83 11.17 -11.99 10.80
C ASP A 83 9.82 -11.44 10.32
N CYS A 84 9.54 -10.19 10.69
CA CYS A 84 8.30 -9.48 10.37
C CYS A 84 8.05 -9.32 8.88
N ASN A 85 9.09 -9.23 8.06
CA ASN A 85 8.95 -8.95 6.64
C ASN A 85 8.27 -10.10 5.89
N ASN A 86 8.35 -11.31 6.42
CA ASN A 86 7.73 -12.49 5.82
C ASN A 86 6.20 -12.49 5.86
N TYR A 87 5.56 -11.62 6.64
CA TYR A 87 4.12 -11.63 6.85
C TYR A 87 3.38 -10.61 6.00
N TRP A 88 4.08 -9.61 5.45
CA TRP A 88 3.48 -8.53 4.66
C TRP A 88 2.70 -9.04 3.47
N LYS A 89 3.31 -9.93 2.69
CA LYS A 89 2.74 -10.37 1.41
C LYS A 89 1.34 -10.96 1.57
N LEU A 90 1.16 -11.84 2.55
CA LEU A 90 -0.14 -12.49 2.76
C LEU A 90 -1.18 -11.54 3.38
N LEU A 91 -0.74 -10.62 4.25
CA LEU A 91 -1.62 -9.59 4.82
C LEU A 91 -2.14 -8.63 3.76
N LEU A 92 -1.23 -8.07 2.96
CA LEU A 92 -1.58 -7.10 1.91
C LEU A 92 -2.48 -7.75 0.87
N ASP A 93 -2.11 -8.93 0.37
CA ASP A 93 -2.90 -9.69 -0.59
C ASP A 93 -4.32 -10.00 -0.07
N ALA A 94 -4.45 -10.41 1.20
CA ALA A 94 -5.75 -10.63 1.82
C ALA A 94 -6.60 -9.36 1.91
N ILE A 95 -6.01 -8.19 2.21
CA ILE A 95 -6.72 -6.91 2.29
C ILE A 95 -7.09 -6.42 0.89
N THR A 96 -6.15 -6.46 -0.07
CA THR A 96 -6.35 -6.05 -1.47
C THR A 96 -7.52 -6.78 -2.11
N GLU A 97 -7.60 -8.10 -1.91
CA GLU A 97 -8.69 -8.92 -2.45
C GLU A 97 -10.08 -8.57 -1.88
N THR A 98 -10.17 -7.78 -0.80
CA THR A 98 -11.48 -7.27 -0.34
C THR A 98 -11.97 -6.10 -1.18
N GLU A 99 -11.06 -5.37 -1.82
CA GLU A 99 -11.30 -4.09 -2.52
C GLU A 99 -12.06 -3.04 -1.65
N LYS A 100 -12.03 -3.20 -0.32
CA LYS A 100 -12.73 -2.31 0.63
C LYS A 100 -11.85 -1.20 1.18
N VAL A 101 -10.53 -1.38 1.16
CA VAL A 101 -9.57 -0.45 1.76
C VAL A 101 -8.80 0.30 0.68
N TRP A 102 -8.24 -0.42 -0.29
CA TRP A 102 -7.58 0.10 -1.48
C TRP A 102 -7.86 -0.82 -2.68
N VAL A 103 -7.51 -0.36 -3.87
CA VAL A 103 -7.72 -1.12 -5.12
C VAL A 103 -6.57 -2.09 -5.39
N ASP A 104 -5.35 -1.68 -5.11
CA ASP A 104 -4.12 -2.43 -5.41
C ASP A 104 -3.07 -2.15 -4.31
N ASP A 105 -2.32 -3.17 -3.89
CA ASP A 105 -1.31 -3.05 -2.84
C ASP A 105 -0.09 -2.22 -3.26
N ASN A 106 0.10 -1.95 -4.56
CA ASN A 106 1.16 -1.06 -5.04
C ASN A 106 1.07 0.39 -4.50
N THR A 107 -0.09 0.77 -3.95
CA THR A 107 -0.34 2.07 -3.34
C THR A 107 -0.07 2.10 -1.84
N VAL A 108 0.23 0.94 -1.24
CA VAL A 108 0.42 0.82 0.21
C VAL A 108 1.85 1.20 0.57
N CYS A 109 1.96 2.02 1.61
CA CYS A 109 3.21 2.40 2.27
C CYS A 109 3.23 1.70 3.62
N GLU A 110 3.65 0.44 3.64
CA GLU A 110 3.77 -0.36 4.85
C GLU A 110 4.98 0.05 5.69
N SER A 111 4.82 -0.02 7.01
CA SER A 111 5.88 0.31 7.96
C SER A 111 5.71 -0.48 9.24
N VAL A 112 6.83 -0.91 9.82
CA VAL A 112 6.86 -1.57 11.12
C VAL A 112 6.93 -0.49 12.19
N ALA A 113 5.87 -0.34 12.97
CA ALA A 113 5.83 0.58 14.10
C ALA A 113 6.51 0.00 15.35
N GLY A 114 6.56 -1.34 15.47
CA GLY A 114 7.32 -2.01 16.51
C GLY A 114 7.15 -3.53 16.47
N ILE A 115 8.09 -4.21 17.12
CA ILE A 115 8.12 -5.67 17.28
C ILE A 115 8.22 -5.96 18.77
N TRP A 116 7.24 -6.69 19.27
CA TRP A 116 7.14 -7.17 20.64
C TRP A 116 6.90 -8.68 20.66
N TYR A 117 6.98 -9.25 21.85
CA TYR A 117 6.85 -10.69 22.04
C TYR A 117 5.74 -10.99 23.05
N ASP A 118 4.72 -11.71 22.59
CA ASP A 118 3.57 -12.16 23.37
C ASP A 118 3.31 -13.65 23.06
N LYS A 119 3.88 -14.52 23.89
CA LYS A 119 3.72 -15.97 23.76
C LYS A 119 2.27 -16.44 23.97
N ARG A 120 1.44 -15.65 24.67
CA ARG A 120 0.07 -16.04 25.01
C ARG A 120 -0.91 -15.62 23.93
N ASN A 121 -0.70 -14.47 23.31
CA ASN A 121 -1.59 -13.92 22.30
C ASN A 121 -0.82 -13.27 21.13
N PRO A 122 -0.17 -14.09 20.27
CA PRO A 122 0.59 -13.59 19.14
C PRO A 122 -0.35 -13.03 18.05
N ARG A 123 -0.08 -11.80 17.61
CA ARG A 123 -0.97 -11.04 16.72
C ARG A 123 -0.21 -9.92 15.99
N ILE A 124 -0.89 -9.29 15.05
CA ILE A 124 -0.42 -8.11 14.33
C ILE A 124 -1.52 -7.06 14.39
N GLU A 125 -1.21 -5.90 14.94
CA GLU A 125 -2.14 -4.77 15.00
C GLU A 125 -1.78 -3.83 13.84
N LEU A 126 -2.77 -3.54 12.99
CA LEU A 126 -2.62 -2.72 11.80
C LEU A 126 -3.40 -1.42 11.97
N LEU A 127 -2.77 -0.31 11.63
CA LEU A 127 -3.41 0.99 11.52
C LEU A 127 -3.26 1.49 10.08
N ILE A 128 -4.39 1.67 9.41
CA ILE A 128 -4.45 2.08 8.01
C ILE A 128 -5.08 3.47 7.93
N SER A 129 -4.47 4.36 7.14
CA SER A 129 -4.95 5.72 6.92
C SER A 129 -4.55 6.23 5.55
N PRO A 130 -5.33 7.09 4.87
CA PRO A 130 -4.91 7.71 3.63
C PRO A 130 -3.70 8.61 3.87
N VAL A 131 -2.76 8.66 2.91
CA VAL A 131 -1.67 9.65 2.96
C VAL A 131 -2.16 11.03 2.55
N GLN A 132 -1.48 12.07 3.05
CA GLN A 132 -1.78 13.46 2.71
C GLN A 132 -0.99 13.98 1.51
N TYR A 133 0.17 13.39 1.22
CA TYR A 133 1.00 13.81 0.11
C TYR A 133 0.35 13.46 -1.23
N VAL A 134 0.62 14.26 -2.26
CA VAL A 134 0.15 14.02 -3.62
C VAL A 134 1.31 14.23 -4.58
N GLY A 135 1.72 13.17 -5.28
CA GLY A 135 2.91 13.21 -6.13
C GLY A 135 4.16 13.51 -5.28
N ILE A 136 4.90 14.57 -5.65
CA ILE A 136 6.08 15.04 -4.90
C ILE A 136 5.76 16.05 -3.79
N PHE A 137 4.49 16.43 -3.62
CA PHE A 137 4.06 17.49 -2.70
C PHE A 137 3.60 16.88 -1.39
N ASP A 138 3.94 17.49 -0.26
CA ASP A 138 3.66 16.93 1.07
C ASP A 138 2.18 17.02 1.45
N SER A 139 1.44 17.91 0.78
CA SER A 139 0.01 18.10 0.97
C SER A 139 -0.70 18.49 -0.33
N LYS A 140 -2.03 18.40 -0.31
CA LYS A 140 -2.87 18.80 -1.43
C LYS A 140 -2.75 20.31 -1.71
N GLU A 141 -2.64 21.12 -0.67
CA GLU A 141 -2.54 22.58 -0.75
C GLU A 141 -1.22 22.99 -1.43
N GLU A 142 -0.12 22.30 -1.15
CA GLU A 142 1.15 22.55 -1.83
C GLU A 142 1.07 22.23 -3.32
N LYS A 143 0.43 21.10 -3.67
CA LYS A 143 0.17 20.74 -5.06
C LYS A 143 -0.68 21.81 -5.76
N GLU A 144 -1.77 22.24 -5.14
CA GLU A 144 -2.67 23.25 -5.68
C GLU A 144 -1.92 24.58 -5.91
N SER A 145 -1.08 25.00 -4.95
CA SER A 145 -0.21 26.18 -5.11
C SER A 145 0.77 26.05 -6.28
N PHE A 146 1.39 24.87 -6.46
CA PHE A 146 2.28 24.61 -7.58
C PHE A 146 1.54 24.61 -8.92
N GLU A 147 0.35 24.01 -8.98
CA GLU A 147 -0.52 24.01 -10.16
C GLU A 147 -0.96 25.44 -10.54
N ASP A 148 -1.32 26.26 -9.56
CA ASP A 148 -1.72 27.65 -9.77
C ASP A 148 -0.57 28.50 -10.29
N LYS A 149 0.63 28.37 -9.70
CA LYS A 149 1.86 28.98 -10.23
C LYS A 149 2.11 28.52 -11.68
N CYS A 150 1.93 27.23 -11.96
CA CYS A 150 2.14 26.71 -13.31
C CYS A 150 1.20 27.35 -14.36
N LYS A 151 -0.01 27.77 -14.01
CA LYS A 151 -0.97 28.36 -14.98
C LYS A 151 -0.45 29.65 -15.62
N SER A 152 0.39 30.42 -14.94
CA SER A 152 1.03 31.63 -15.48
C SER A 152 2.28 31.33 -16.32
N CYS A 153 2.71 30.07 -16.43
CA CYS A 153 3.89 29.69 -17.22
C CYS A 153 3.57 29.56 -18.71
N LYS A 154 4.48 30.01 -19.59
CA LYS A 154 4.38 29.81 -21.05
C LYS A 154 4.23 28.33 -21.42
N LYS A 155 4.96 27.46 -20.71
CA LYS A 155 5.00 26.00 -20.96
C LYS A 155 3.79 25.23 -20.44
N TYR A 156 2.88 25.87 -19.68
CA TYR A 156 1.70 25.20 -19.11
C TYR A 156 0.88 24.48 -20.19
N CYS A 157 0.65 25.16 -21.33
CA CYS A 157 -0.06 24.63 -22.49
C CYS A 157 -1.34 23.85 -22.11
N ASN A 158 -2.17 24.43 -21.24
CA ASN A 158 -3.39 23.83 -20.70
C ASN A 158 -3.14 22.48 -19.99
N GLY A 159 -2.17 22.45 -19.07
CA GLY A 159 -1.80 21.26 -18.29
C GLY A 159 -0.99 20.22 -19.06
N LYS A 160 -0.51 20.53 -20.27
CA LYS A 160 0.36 19.65 -21.07
C LYS A 160 1.83 19.75 -20.67
N CYS A 161 2.20 20.68 -19.79
CA CYS A 161 3.55 20.78 -19.26
C CYS A 161 4.02 19.43 -18.70
N ARG A 162 5.11 18.90 -19.26
CA ARG A 162 5.69 17.61 -18.84
C ARG A 162 6.08 17.62 -17.36
N LEU A 163 6.79 18.66 -16.91
CA LEU A 163 7.24 18.78 -15.52
C LEU A 163 6.09 18.80 -14.51
N LEU A 164 4.98 19.45 -14.86
CA LEU A 164 3.79 19.46 -14.01
C LEU A 164 3.21 18.05 -13.87
N LYS A 165 3.03 17.35 -15.00
CA LYS A 165 2.51 15.97 -15.00
C LYS A 165 3.42 15.04 -14.19
N GLU A 166 4.72 15.09 -14.45
CA GLU A 166 5.72 14.28 -13.75
C GLU A 166 5.68 14.55 -12.23
N SER A 167 5.56 15.81 -11.81
CA SER A 167 5.50 16.19 -10.39
C SER A 167 4.24 15.67 -9.70
N VAL A 168 3.08 15.77 -10.36
CA VAL A 168 1.80 15.26 -9.83
C VAL A 168 1.76 13.72 -9.82
N GLU A 169 2.47 13.07 -10.74
CA GLU A 169 2.67 11.61 -10.74
C GLU A 169 3.68 11.14 -9.68
N GLY A 170 4.41 12.03 -9.01
CA GLY A 170 5.42 11.68 -8.00
C GLY A 170 6.80 11.37 -8.56
N ARG A 171 7.07 11.72 -9.83
CA ARG A 171 8.40 11.54 -10.42
C ARG A 171 9.33 12.66 -9.98
N ILE A 172 10.45 12.29 -9.37
CA ILE A 172 11.52 13.24 -9.03
C ILE A 172 12.20 13.69 -10.32
N ASN A 173 12.14 14.99 -10.60
CA ASN A 173 12.80 15.60 -11.73
C ASN A 173 13.83 16.64 -11.23
N PRO A 174 15.09 16.60 -11.69
CA PRO A 174 16.13 17.56 -11.28
C PRO A 174 15.78 19.04 -11.56
N GLU A 175 14.86 19.29 -12.49
CA GLU A 175 14.39 20.64 -12.80
C GLU A 175 13.40 21.19 -11.78
N ILE A 176 12.92 20.36 -10.84
CA ILE A 176 12.09 20.74 -9.70
C ILE A 176 12.95 20.71 -8.43
N VAL A 177 13.26 21.87 -7.89
CA VAL A 177 14.08 22.02 -6.69
C VAL A 177 13.25 22.70 -5.61
N ASN A 178 13.22 22.11 -4.41
CA ASN A 178 12.40 22.60 -3.30
C ASN A 178 10.91 22.80 -3.68
N LYS A 179 10.38 21.91 -4.53
CA LYS A 179 9.01 21.98 -5.07
C LYS A 179 8.73 23.22 -5.94
N ASP A 180 9.77 23.89 -6.45
CA ASP A 180 9.66 24.98 -7.43
C ASP A 180 10.33 24.59 -8.76
N CYS A 181 9.79 25.11 -9.87
CA CYS A 181 10.25 24.77 -11.22
C CYS A 181 11.36 25.72 -11.72
N THR A 182 12.57 25.20 -11.92
CA THR A 182 13.72 25.97 -12.44
C THR A 182 13.55 26.38 -13.91
N LYS A 183 12.68 25.70 -14.65
CA LYS A 183 12.38 25.97 -16.07
C LYS A 183 11.13 26.83 -16.28
N PHE A 184 10.62 27.45 -15.20
CA PHE A 184 9.50 28.37 -15.25
C PHE A 184 9.82 29.57 -16.15
N ILE A 185 8.86 29.95 -16.99
CA ILE A 185 8.97 31.12 -17.85
C ILE A 185 7.63 31.84 -17.75
N GLU A 186 7.66 33.03 -17.15
CA GLU A 186 6.48 33.90 -17.00
C GLU A 186 5.90 34.28 -18.37
N ARG A 187 4.57 34.33 -18.43
CA ARG A 187 3.81 34.68 -19.65
C ARG A 187 3.97 36.14 -20.02
#